data_AF-A0A953TID3-F1
#
_entry.id   AF-A0A953TID3-F1
#
_cell.length_a   1.000
_cell.length_b   1.000
_cell.length_c   1.000
_cell.angle_alpha   90.00
_cell.angle_beta   90.00
_cell.angle_gamma   90.00
#
_symmetry.space_group_name_H-M   'P 1'
#
loop_
_entity.id
_entity.type
_entity.pdbx_description
1 polymer ?
#
loop_
_entity_poly.entity_id
_entity_poly.type
_entity_poly.pdbx_seq_one_letter_code
_entity_poly.pdbx_strand_id
1 'polypeptide(L)'
;MAANKAKRPLPSAQPMRHNPNPQQILRPQYGLRISPAGSQPQRSRLHARETAQLMPVKAHVYRTIAELNGGFEKVIQDLQTLRQISFFRNDRVTAMHDLICRVRAQANRDFTMTLHGRELANAGHFDGLCIEWEKQIEDRSDT
;
A
#
# COMPACT_ATOMS: atom_id res chain seq x y z
N MET A 1 57.18 -37.44 23.73
CA MET A 1 56.74 -38.63 22.98
C MET A 1 55.25 -38.82 23.26
N ALA A 2 54.37 -38.36 22.35
CA ALA A 2 53.55 -39.19 21.45
C ALA A 2 52.46 -40.01 22.19
N ALA A 3 51.16 -40.01 21.86
CA ALA A 3 50.44 -39.51 20.70
C ALA A 3 48.94 -39.29 21.04
N ASN A 4 48.35 -38.28 20.41
CA ASN A 4 46.91 -38.09 20.24
C ASN A 4 46.28 -39.26 19.46
N LYS A 5 45.09 -39.75 19.87
CA LYS A 5 44.13 -40.35 18.93
C LYS A 5 42.70 -39.91 19.24
N ALA A 6 42.16 -39.20 18.26
CA ALA A 6 40.81 -38.66 18.17
C ALA A 6 39.73 -39.76 18.11
N LYS A 7 38.55 -39.47 18.67
CA LYS A 7 37.29 -40.10 18.30
C LYS A 7 36.39 -39.02 17.69
N ARG A 8 36.10 -39.15 16.40
CA ARG A 8 35.03 -38.45 15.65
C ARG A 8 34.08 -39.54 15.09
N PRO A 9 32.91 -39.20 14.52
CA PRO A 9 31.72 -38.67 15.18
C PRO A 9 30.48 -39.56 14.89
N LEU A 10 29.37 -39.28 15.57
CA LEU A 10 28.05 -39.87 15.30
C LEU A 10 27.56 -39.54 13.86
N PRO A 11 26.87 -40.47 13.18
CA PRO A 11 26.37 -40.23 11.84
C PRO A 11 25.16 -39.29 11.84
N SER A 12 25.25 -38.25 11.02
CA SER A 12 24.17 -37.30 10.73
C SER A 12 22.92 -38.01 10.18
N ALA A 13 21.78 -37.75 10.81
CA ALA A 13 20.48 -38.01 10.20
C ALA A 13 20.29 -37.09 8.99
N GLN A 14 20.25 -37.67 7.79
CA GLN A 14 19.85 -36.95 6.56
C GLN A 14 18.32 -36.98 6.41
N PRO A 15 17.68 -35.88 5.98
CA PRO A 15 16.27 -35.88 5.62
C PRO A 15 16.08 -36.59 4.27
N MET A 16 15.13 -37.55 4.24
CA MET A 16 14.61 -38.16 3.02
C MET A 16 14.09 -37.08 2.07
N ARG A 17 14.86 -36.79 1.02
CA ARG A 17 14.40 -36.01 -0.14
C ARG A 17 13.56 -36.92 -1.02
N HIS A 18 12.28 -36.60 -1.12
CA HIS A 18 11.38 -37.20 -2.10
C HIS A 18 11.80 -36.71 -3.50
N ASN A 19 12.13 -37.64 -4.38
CA ASN A 19 12.57 -37.39 -5.75
C ASN A 19 11.36 -37.59 -6.68
N PRO A 20 10.81 -36.54 -7.32
CA PRO A 20 9.78 -36.72 -8.33
C PRO A 20 10.43 -37.03 -9.69
N ASN A 21 9.94 -38.13 -10.29
CA ASN A 21 10.35 -38.71 -11.56
C ASN A 21 10.06 -37.76 -12.76
N PRO A 22 10.99 -37.51 -13.70
CA PRO A 22 10.81 -36.49 -14.75
C PRO A 22 10.05 -36.95 -16.02
N GLN A 23 9.10 -37.88 -15.92
CA GLN A 23 8.38 -38.43 -17.09
C GLN A 23 6.85 -38.24 -17.07
N GLN A 24 6.32 -37.18 -16.47
CA GLN A 24 4.93 -36.75 -16.69
C GLN A 24 4.88 -35.55 -17.63
N ILE A 25 5.21 -35.79 -18.90
CA ILE A 25 4.92 -34.90 -20.02
C ILE A 25 3.78 -35.53 -20.81
N LEU A 26 2.78 -34.71 -21.13
CA LEU A 26 1.58 -34.94 -21.95
C LEU A 26 0.40 -35.70 -21.30
N ARG A 27 -0.54 -34.91 -20.74
CA ARG A 27 -1.99 -35.04 -20.97
C ARG A 27 -2.78 -33.87 -20.37
N PRO A 28 -3.32 -32.94 -21.17
CA PRO A 28 -4.47 -32.14 -20.78
C PRO A 28 -5.75 -32.82 -21.30
N GLN A 29 -6.57 -33.38 -20.41
CA GLN A 29 -7.96 -33.73 -20.73
C GLN A 29 -8.89 -32.57 -20.38
N TYR A 30 -9.31 -31.88 -21.45
CA TYR A 30 -10.61 -31.26 -21.73
C TYR A 30 -11.48 -30.73 -20.59
N GLY A 31 -11.63 -29.41 -20.62
CA GLY A 31 -12.77 -28.67 -20.08
C GLY A 31 -12.96 -27.33 -20.80
N LEU A 32 -12.79 -27.29 -22.13
CA LEU A 32 -13.14 -26.11 -22.93
C LEU A 32 -14.69 -26.02 -22.98
N ARG A 33 -15.28 -25.28 -22.04
CA ARG A 33 -16.60 -24.68 -22.27
C ARG A 33 -16.38 -23.44 -23.13
N ILE A 34 -16.51 -23.61 -24.44
CA ILE A 34 -16.65 -22.50 -25.38
C ILE A 34 -18.06 -21.94 -25.16
N SER A 35 -18.18 -20.90 -24.32
CA SER A 35 -19.36 -20.05 -24.33
C SER A 35 -19.37 -19.29 -25.67
N PRO A 36 -20.52 -19.19 -26.36
CA PRO A 36 -20.58 -18.49 -27.64
C PRO A 36 -20.33 -17.01 -27.41
N ALA A 37 -19.59 -16.42 -28.35
CA ALA A 37 -19.24 -15.01 -28.39
C ALA A 37 -20.48 -14.12 -28.29
N GLY A 38 -20.74 -13.60 -27.09
CA GLY A 38 -21.46 -12.37 -26.86
C GLY A 38 -20.42 -11.34 -26.43
N SER A 39 -20.10 -10.39 -27.31
CA SER A 39 -19.22 -9.26 -27.06
C SER A 39 -19.76 -8.39 -25.93
N GLN A 40 -19.50 -8.76 -24.67
CA GLN A 40 -19.80 -7.92 -23.53
C GLN A 40 -18.79 -6.77 -23.48
N PRO A 41 -19.22 -5.51 -23.26
CA PRO A 41 -18.48 -4.35 -23.70
C PRO A 41 -17.28 -4.10 -22.80
N GLN A 42 -16.10 -4.14 -23.41
CA GLN A 42 -14.85 -3.68 -22.81
C GLN A 42 -14.93 -2.21 -22.33
N ARG A 43 -15.89 -1.43 -22.86
CA ARG A 43 -16.25 -0.08 -22.40
C ARG A 43 -16.69 -0.02 -20.94
N SER A 44 -17.49 -0.98 -20.46
CA SER A 44 -18.02 -0.93 -19.08
C SER A 44 -16.92 -1.07 -18.02
N ARG A 45 -15.84 -1.79 -18.32
CA ARG A 45 -14.68 -1.92 -17.42
C ARG A 45 -13.78 -0.68 -17.41
N LEU A 46 -13.70 0.05 -18.53
CA LEU A 46 -12.96 1.30 -18.61
C LEU A 46 -13.69 2.42 -17.86
N HIS A 47 -15.01 2.54 -18.07
CA HIS A 47 -15.82 3.53 -17.37
C HIS A 47 -15.93 3.27 -15.86
N ALA A 48 -16.01 2.01 -15.42
CA ALA A 48 -15.95 1.67 -13.99
C ALA A 48 -14.60 2.03 -13.34
N ARG A 49 -13.53 2.08 -14.12
CA ARG A 49 -12.20 2.47 -13.65
C ARG A 49 -12.01 3.98 -13.61
N GLU A 50 -12.59 4.71 -14.56
CA GLU A 50 -12.67 6.18 -14.56
C GLU A 50 -13.53 6.69 -13.40
N THR A 51 -14.71 6.09 -13.16
CA THR A 51 -15.59 6.50 -12.06
C THR A 51 -15.03 6.15 -10.68
N ALA A 52 -14.25 5.07 -10.55
CA ALA A 52 -13.54 4.75 -9.30
C ALA A 52 -12.42 5.76 -8.96
N GLN A 53 -11.89 6.49 -9.95
CA GLN A 53 -10.88 7.53 -9.74
C GLN A 53 -11.48 8.90 -9.41
N LEU A 54 -12.72 9.16 -9.80
CA LEU A 54 -13.40 10.46 -9.67
C LEU A 54 -14.30 10.56 -8.40
N MET A 55 -13.92 9.86 -7.34
CA MET A 55 -14.66 9.92 -6.08
C MET A 55 -14.04 10.99 -5.16
N PRO A 56 -14.84 11.94 -4.62
CA PRO A 56 -14.39 12.87 -3.62
C PRO A 56 -13.66 12.16 -2.47
N VAL A 57 -12.54 12.73 -2.03
CA VAL A 57 -11.88 12.23 -0.82
C VAL A 57 -12.83 12.45 0.35
N LYS A 58 -13.25 11.36 0.98
CA LYS A 58 -14.19 11.43 2.11
C LYS A 58 -13.52 12.12 3.30
N ALA A 59 -14.26 12.99 4.00
CA ALA A 59 -13.80 13.70 5.19
C ALA A 59 -13.13 12.79 6.25
N HIS A 60 -13.60 11.54 6.36
CA HIS A 60 -13.02 10.53 7.23
C HIS A 60 -11.53 10.29 6.99
N VAL A 61 -11.05 10.36 5.73
CA VAL A 61 -9.63 10.13 5.39
C VAL A 61 -8.74 11.20 6.04
N TYR A 62 -9.09 12.47 5.91
CA TYR A 62 -8.34 13.56 6.54
C TYR A 62 -8.37 13.43 8.07
N ARG A 63 -9.52 13.06 8.63
CA ARG A 63 -9.64 12.84 10.08
C ARG A 63 -8.70 11.74 10.55
N THR A 64 -8.65 10.60 9.87
CA THR A 64 -7.76 9.49 10.23
C THR A 64 -6.28 9.88 10.09
N ILE A 65 -5.91 10.68 9.08
CA ILE A 65 -4.53 11.20 8.96
C ILE A 65 -4.21 12.17 10.11
N ALA A 66 -5.16 13.01 10.52
CA ALA A 66 -4.99 13.92 11.64
C ALA A 66 -4.83 13.15 12.97
N GLU A 67 -5.65 12.13 13.20
CA GLU A 67 -5.55 11.24 14.37
C GLU A 67 -4.20 10.51 14.43
N LEU A 68 -3.72 9.98 13.31
CA LEU A 68 -2.39 9.37 13.21
C LEU A 68 -1.28 10.38 13.55
N ASN A 69 -1.38 11.61 13.04
CA ASN A 69 -0.43 12.67 13.35
C ASN A 69 -0.43 13.03 14.84
N GLY A 70 -1.59 13.11 15.48
CA GLY A 70 -1.70 13.28 16.93
C GLY A 70 -1.05 12.13 17.70
N GLY A 71 -1.22 10.89 17.23
CA GLY A 71 -0.52 9.72 17.78
C GLY A 71 1.01 9.86 17.71
N PHE A 72 1.55 10.31 16.58
CA PHE A 72 2.98 10.58 16.46
C PHE A 72 3.46 11.69 17.39
N GLU A 73 2.73 12.80 17.50
CA GLU A 73 3.06 13.90 18.41
C GLU A 73 3.15 13.44 19.86
N LYS A 74 2.21 12.60 20.29
CA LYS A 74 2.23 12.01 21.62
C LYS A 74 3.48 11.16 21.84
N VAL A 75 3.81 10.24 20.91
CA VAL A 75 5.00 9.38 21.04
C VAL A 75 6.29 10.20 21.06
N ILE A 76 6.38 11.22 20.20
CA ILE A 76 7.52 12.14 20.16
C ILE A 76 7.68 12.85 21.52
N GLN A 77 6.59 13.37 22.08
CA GLN A 77 6.59 14.02 23.39
C GLN A 77 6.99 13.05 24.51
N ASP A 78 6.45 11.83 24.51
CA ASP A 78 6.76 10.80 25.50
C ASP A 78 8.26 10.44 25.44
N LEU A 79 8.84 10.31 24.24
CA LEU A 79 10.28 10.07 24.07
C LEU A 79 11.14 11.23 24.58
N GLN A 80 10.70 12.47 24.38
CA GLN A 80 11.38 13.64 24.95
C GLN A 80 11.35 13.64 26.48
N THR A 81 10.22 13.25 27.08
CA THR A 81 10.09 13.08 28.52
C THR A 81 11.01 11.97 29.04
N LEU A 82 11.04 10.81 28.37
CA LEU A 82 11.91 9.68 28.73
C LEU A 82 13.40 10.06 28.67
N ARG A 83 13.77 10.97 27.77
CA ARG A 83 15.16 11.47 27.65
C ARG A 83 15.64 12.21 28.91
N GLN A 84 14.73 12.77 29.70
CA GLN A 84 15.06 13.48 30.95
C GLN A 84 15.27 12.53 32.13
N ILE A 85 14.94 11.25 31.99
CA ILE A 85 15.09 10.25 33.06
C ILE A 85 16.48 9.64 32.95
N SER A 86 17.31 9.83 33.98
CA SER A 86 18.72 9.40 34.02
C SER A 86 18.94 7.88 33.88
N PHE A 87 17.90 7.07 34.15
CA PHE A 87 17.94 5.62 33.97
C PHE A 87 18.09 5.20 32.50
N PHE A 88 17.51 5.95 31.55
CA PHE A 88 17.55 5.60 30.14
C PHE A 88 18.78 6.17 29.45
N ARG A 89 19.38 5.38 28.54
CA ARG A 89 20.47 5.87 27.69
C ARG A 89 19.93 6.91 26.71
N ASN A 90 20.31 8.16 26.94
CA ASN A 90 19.87 9.31 26.16
C ASN A 90 20.03 9.10 24.64
N ASP A 91 21.16 8.58 24.18
CA ASP A 91 21.43 8.36 22.75
C ASP A 91 20.45 7.39 22.10
N ARG A 92 20.02 6.33 22.82
CA ARG A 92 19.04 5.36 22.30
C ARG A 92 17.66 5.99 22.20
N VAL A 93 17.27 6.78 23.20
CA VAL A 93 15.98 7.49 23.21
C VAL A 93 15.94 8.54 22.10
N THR A 94 17.03 9.27 21.89
CA THR A 94 17.19 10.22 20.79
C THR A 94 17.10 9.54 19.43
N ALA A 95 17.77 8.39 19.24
CA ALA A 95 17.66 7.64 17.99
C ALA A 95 16.23 7.15 17.72
N MET A 96 15.50 6.71 18.75
CA MET A 96 14.09 6.34 18.63
C MET A 96 13.22 7.55 18.25
N HIS A 97 13.45 8.70 18.89
CA HIS A 97 12.75 9.95 18.57
C HIS A 97 12.94 10.33 17.10
N ASP A 98 14.18 10.32 16.62
CA ASP A 98 14.50 10.72 15.23
C ASP A 98 13.90 9.74 14.22
N LEU A 99 13.89 8.44 14.53
CA LEU A 99 13.25 7.43 13.70
C LEU A 99 11.74 7.67 13.58
N ILE A 100 11.05 7.96 14.70
CA ILE A 100 9.62 8.25 14.69
C ILE A 100 9.32 9.54 13.93
N CYS A 101 10.11 10.60 14.12
CA CYS A 101 9.99 11.84 13.35
C CYS A 101 10.12 11.58 11.84
N ARG A 102 11.09 10.76 11.43
CA ARG A 102 11.27 10.38 10.03
C ARG A 102 10.08 9.60 9.48
N VAL A 103 9.57 8.62 10.23
CA VAL A 103 8.40 7.82 9.82
C VAL A 103 7.17 8.72 9.65
N ARG A 104 6.92 9.65 10.59
CA ARG A 104 5.84 10.64 10.49
C ARG A 104 5.97 11.47 9.22
N ALA A 105 7.16 12.04 8.97
CA ALA A 105 7.41 12.88 7.81
C ALA A 105 7.20 12.12 6.49
N GLN A 106 7.68 10.87 6.41
CA GLN A 106 7.50 10.03 5.24
C GLN A 106 6.02 9.69 5.00
N ALA A 107 5.31 9.23 6.03
CA ALA A 107 3.90 8.88 5.93
C ALA A 107 3.06 10.08 5.46
N ASN A 108 3.28 11.26 6.05
CA ASN A 108 2.57 12.48 5.65
C ASN A 108 2.83 12.86 4.20
N ARG A 109 4.08 12.77 3.73
CA ARG A 109 4.43 13.03 2.33
C ARG A 109 3.65 12.10 1.40
N ASP A 110 3.66 10.81 1.68
CA ASP A 110 3.03 9.79 0.83
C ASP A 110 1.49 9.95 0.80
N PHE A 111 0.89 10.27 1.95
CA PHE A 111 -0.54 10.55 2.03
C PHE A 111 -0.93 11.83 1.28
N THR A 112 -0.20 12.93 1.48
CA THR A 112 -0.48 14.19 0.77
C THR A 112 -0.34 14.04 -0.73
N MET A 113 0.67 13.31 -1.22
CA MET A 113 0.81 13.04 -2.67
C MET A 113 -0.39 12.26 -3.22
N THR A 114 -0.84 11.23 -2.50
CA THR A 114 -2.00 10.42 -2.90
C THR A 114 -3.29 11.24 -2.89
N LEU A 115 -3.50 12.04 -1.85
CA LEU A 115 -4.65 12.94 -1.72
C LEU A 115 -4.67 13.98 -2.82
N HIS A 116 -3.55 14.65 -3.04
CA HIS A 116 -3.42 15.70 -4.04
C HIS A 116 -3.77 15.18 -5.45
N GLY A 117 -3.26 14.01 -5.83
CA GLY A 117 -3.59 13.42 -7.13
C GLY A 117 -5.08 13.15 -7.31
N ARG A 118 -5.78 12.70 -6.25
CA ARG A 118 -7.24 12.47 -6.29
C ARG A 118 -8.03 13.77 -6.31
N GLU A 119 -7.64 14.73 -5.48
CA GLU A 119 -8.27 16.05 -5.42
C GLU A 119 -8.14 16.79 -6.76
N LEU A 120 -6.97 16.73 -7.40
CA LEU A 120 -6.74 17.33 -8.70
C LEU A 120 -7.61 16.70 -9.80
N ALA A 121 -7.74 15.36 -9.80
CA ALA A 121 -8.61 14.66 -10.74
C ALA A 121 -10.09 15.02 -10.52
N ASN A 122 -10.52 15.08 -9.26
CA ASN A 122 -11.89 15.48 -8.91
C ASN A 122 -12.17 16.94 -9.32
N ALA A 123 -11.24 17.86 -9.06
CA ALA A 123 -11.37 19.26 -9.44
C ALA A 123 -11.58 19.40 -10.94
N GLY A 124 -10.71 18.81 -11.76
CA GLY A 124 -10.85 18.87 -13.22
C GLY A 124 -12.17 18.28 -13.74
N HIS A 125 -12.71 17.24 -13.09
CA HIS A 125 -14.01 16.70 -13.43
C HIS A 125 -15.16 17.67 -13.13
N PHE A 126 -15.19 18.23 -11.92
CA PHE A 126 -16.25 19.17 -11.52
C PHE A 126 -16.15 20.50 -12.26
N ASP A 127 -14.95 20.98 -12.57
CA ASP A 127 -14.73 22.15 -13.43
C ASP A 127 -15.37 21.92 -14.82
N GLY A 128 -15.15 20.74 -15.40
CA GLY A 128 -15.78 20.36 -16.67
C GLY A 128 -17.30 20.30 -16.59
N LEU A 129 -17.87 19.79 -15.50
CA LEU A 129 -19.32 19.81 -15.28
C LEU A 129 -19.84 21.25 -15.20
N CYS A 130 -19.20 22.14 -14.45
CA CYS A 130 -19.62 23.54 -14.35
C CYS A 130 -19.66 24.23 -15.71
N ILE A 131 -18.62 24.08 -16.54
CA ILE A 131 -18.56 24.66 -17.89
C ILE A 131 -19.71 24.14 -18.76
N GLU A 132 -20.01 22.85 -18.68
CA GLU A 132 -21.11 22.23 -19.43
C GLU A 132 -22.48 22.77 -18.98
N TRP A 133 -22.68 22.91 -17.67
CA TRP A 133 -23.90 23.53 -17.12
C TRP A 133 -24.07 24.98 -17.59
N GLU A 134 -22.99 25.76 -17.62
CA GLU A 134 -23.00 27.15 -18.10
C GLU A 134 -23.42 27.24 -19.57
N LYS A 135 -22.85 26.40 -20.45
CA LYS A 135 -23.23 26.34 -21.87
C LYS A 135 -24.70 25.99 -22.08
N GLN A 136 -25.21 25.01 -21.33
CA GLN A 136 -26.62 24.61 -21.43
C GLN A 136 -27.59 25.71 -20.97
N ILE A 137 -27.17 26.57 -20.05
CA ILE A 137 -27.96 27.73 -19.63
C ILE A 137 -27.99 28.78 -20.76
N GLU A 138 -26.84 29.06 -21.37
CA GLU A 138 -26.69 30.03 -22.46
C GLU A 138 -27.48 29.61 -23.71
N ASP A 139 -27.35 28.35 -24.14
CA ASP A 139 -28.09 27.78 -25.28
C ASP A 139 -29.61 27.81 -25.08
N ARG A 140 -30.08 27.74 -23.82
CA ARG A 140 -31.51 27.75 -23.48
C ARG A 140 -32.10 29.15 -23.37
N SER A 141 -31.26 30.17 -23.14
CA SER A 141 -31.70 31.58 -23.16
C SER A 141 -31.80 32.16 -24.56
N ASP A 142 -31.19 31.52 -25.56
CA ASP A 142 -31.16 31.97 -26.95
C ASP A 142 -32.28 31.39 -27.84
N THR A 143 -33.14 30.52 -27.30
CA THR A 143 -34.37 29.97 -27.93
C THR A 143 -35.64 30.45 -27.27
#